data_AF-A0A6B8VVF2-F1
#
_entry.id   AF-A0A6B8VVF2-F1
#
_cell.length_a   1.000
_cell.length_b   1.000
_cell.length_c   1.000
_cell.angle_alpha   90.00
_cell.angle_beta   90.00
_cell.angle_gamma   90.00
#
_symmetry.space_group_name_H-M   'P 1'
#
loop_
_entity.id
_entity.type
_entity.pdbx_description
1 polymer ?
#
loop_
_entity_poly.entity_id
_entity_poly.type
_entity_poly.pdbx_seq_one_letter_code
_entity_poly.pdbx_strand_id
1 'polypeptide(L)'
;MYIPMGHNNTSRITRINSGTSTTKRLATGGVLGALLVGGVAVAGAQKDVTLDINGETTELTTMSRDVAGALEAAGVEVGDQDLVYPAPSESLTKGASITVRTAKPVAVVIDGRTTDITSTALTVEDLLGELDGVTAAARIAEDGDTRLTDGMRLDITTPKIVGVNDGGRVVYTEIAAATVRELLDARGIELGEHDKVTPELDAPLNRNAKIEIERVSIDEETTTESFTTEPEYVDDPTALEGTEKVLVEGAPGSREVTTRITTVNGVETAREKLNEVELSPASAKKIARGTKAAPAAPAAPAAPAASSAPAVAGGSVWDTLAQCESGGNWSINTGNGYQGGLQFSPSTWAAYGGTQFAPTANLATREQQISIAEKTRASQGWGAWPACTSKMGLR
;
A
#
# COMPACT_ATOMS: atom_id res chain seq x y z
N MET A 1 -16.73 45.10 13.50
CA MET A 1 -16.01 46.27 14.06
C MET A 1 -15.10 45.80 15.18
N TYR A 2 -13.88 45.34 14.84
CA TYR A 2 -12.63 45.45 15.61
C TYR A 2 -11.54 44.67 14.85
N ILE A 3 -10.50 45.40 14.43
CA ILE A 3 -9.21 45.03 13.82
C ILE A 3 -8.22 46.04 14.46
N PRO A 4 -6.88 45.85 14.60
CA PRO A 4 -5.97 44.68 14.46
C PRO A 4 -4.94 44.53 15.62
N MET A 5 -4.16 43.44 15.61
CA MET A 5 -2.68 43.41 15.77
C MET A 5 -2.19 42.16 15.02
N GLY A 6 -1.16 42.11 14.15
CA GLY A 6 0.02 42.96 14.00
C GLY A 6 1.24 42.18 14.50
N HIS A 7 1.83 41.31 13.68
CA HIS A 7 3.18 40.76 13.92
C HIS A 7 3.99 40.76 12.62
N ASN A 8 5.00 41.64 12.63
CA ASN A 8 6.09 41.75 11.68
C ASN A 8 7.00 40.51 11.78
N ASN A 9 7.39 39.94 10.63
CA ASN A 9 8.67 39.24 10.55
C ASN A 9 9.49 39.84 9.40
N THR A 10 10.57 40.50 9.79
CA THR A 10 11.52 41.21 8.93
C THR A 10 12.49 40.21 8.29
N SER A 11 12.30 39.89 7.00
CA SER A 11 13.37 39.32 6.18
C SER A 11 14.08 40.43 5.43
N ARG A 12 15.34 40.67 5.83
CA ARG A 12 16.29 41.54 5.14
C ARG A 12 16.72 40.86 3.85
N ILE A 13 16.06 41.19 2.73
CA ILE A 13 16.61 40.92 1.41
C ILE A 13 17.48 42.13 1.04
N THR A 14 18.78 41.88 1.10
CA THR A 14 19.83 42.77 0.64
C THR A 14 19.63 43.05 -0.84
N ARG A 15 19.35 44.31 -1.14
CA ARG A 15 19.21 44.88 -2.47
C ARG A 15 20.55 44.71 -3.21
N ILE A 16 20.67 43.70 -4.08
CA ILE A 16 21.74 43.68 -5.09
C ILE A 16 21.19 44.43 -6.30
N ASN A 17 21.78 45.59 -6.50
CA ASN A 17 21.62 46.48 -7.62
C ASN A 17 22.08 45.78 -8.90
N SER A 18 21.16 45.24 -9.71
CA SER A 18 21.39 45.03 -11.13
C SER A 18 20.80 46.24 -11.85
N GLY A 19 21.67 47.11 -12.34
CA GLY A 19 21.28 48.34 -13.02
C GLY A 19 20.28 48.05 -14.12
N THR A 20 19.06 48.56 -13.94
CA THR A 20 18.06 48.63 -14.99
C THR A 20 18.52 49.70 -15.99
N SER A 21 19.29 49.29 -17.00
CA SER A 21 19.36 50.02 -18.26
C SER A 21 18.23 49.48 -19.15
N THR A 22 16.99 49.84 -18.83
CA THR A 22 15.87 49.72 -19.77
C THR A 22 16.00 50.81 -20.83
N THR A 23 17.05 50.71 -21.64
CA THR A 23 17.05 51.36 -22.95
C THR A 23 16.00 50.61 -23.75
N LYS A 24 14.84 51.22 -23.95
CA LYS A 24 13.83 50.72 -24.88
C LYS A 24 14.52 50.58 -26.24
N ARG A 25 14.98 49.38 -26.59
CA ARG A 25 15.38 49.04 -27.95
C ARG A 25 14.10 49.10 -28.75
N LEU A 26 13.85 50.24 -29.39
CA LEU A 26 12.68 50.44 -30.21
C LEU A 26 12.73 49.39 -31.32
N ALA A 27 11.86 48.39 -31.25
CA ALA A 27 11.41 47.67 -32.43
C ALA A 27 10.60 48.66 -33.26
N THR A 28 11.28 49.53 -34.01
CA THR A 28 10.65 50.33 -35.04
C THR A 28 10.29 49.40 -36.18
N GLY A 29 9.17 48.69 -36.04
CA GLY A 29 8.44 48.14 -37.17
C GLY A 29 8.02 49.32 -38.03
N GLY A 30 8.75 49.57 -39.10
CA GLY A 30 8.52 50.70 -39.98
C GLY A 30 9.42 50.63 -41.20
N VAL A 31 8.77 50.55 -42.37
CA VAL A 31 9.36 50.56 -43.71
C VAL A 31 10.57 51.50 -43.80
N LEU A 32 11.79 50.94 -43.92
CA LEU A 32 12.97 51.70 -44.33
C LEU A 32 13.01 51.79 -45.86
N GLY A 33 12.10 52.61 -46.39
CA GLY A 33 12.24 53.15 -47.74
C GLY A 33 13.17 54.35 -47.70
N ALA A 34 14.43 54.18 -48.05
CA ALA A 34 15.33 55.31 -48.27
C ALA A 34 15.19 55.82 -49.72
N LEU A 35 14.26 56.76 -49.94
CA LEU A 35 14.15 57.54 -51.17
C LEU A 35 14.47 59.02 -50.85
N LEU A 36 15.66 59.50 -51.29
CA LEU A 36 15.89 60.65 -52.21
C LEU A 36 17.10 61.59 -51.93
N VAL A 37 17.98 61.66 -52.97
CA VAL A 37 18.62 62.82 -53.64
C VAL A 37 19.80 63.57 -52.97
N GLY A 38 20.97 63.54 -53.66
CA GLY A 38 21.94 64.65 -53.59
C GLY A 38 23.42 64.30 -53.75
N GLY A 39 23.84 63.67 -54.85
CA GLY A 39 25.26 63.49 -55.15
C GLY A 39 25.46 62.65 -56.40
N VAL A 40 26.43 63.00 -57.25
CA VAL A 40 26.77 62.25 -58.47
C VAL A 40 26.88 60.76 -58.15
N ALA A 41 25.89 59.97 -58.59
CA ALA A 41 25.87 58.53 -58.37
C ALA A 41 26.98 57.90 -59.22
N VAL A 42 28.09 57.54 -58.59
CA VAL A 42 29.05 56.61 -59.19
C VAL A 42 28.39 55.24 -59.18
N ALA A 43 27.72 54.91 -60.28
CA ALA A 43 27.12 53.59 -60.52
C ALA A 43 28.21 52.52 -60.41
N GLY A 44 28.36 51.92 -59.23
CA GLY A 44 29.42 50.95 -58.93
C GLY A 44 29.78 50.81 -57.46
N ALA A 45 29.50 51.81 -56.62
CA ALA A 45 29.83 51.77 -55.18
C ALA A 45 28.68 51.29 -54.27
N GLN A 46 27.44 51.33 -54.79
CA GLN A 46 26.22 50.94 -54.08
C GLN A 46 26.08 49.41 -54.02
N LYS A 47 25.70 48.91 -52.85
CA LYS A 47 25.46 47.49 -52.55
C LYS A 47 24.02 47.34 -52.09
N ASP A 48 23.34 46.38 -52.69
CA ASP A 48 22.03 45.91 -52.24
C ASP A 48 22.29 44.70 -51.35
N VAL A 49 21.82 44.73 -50.10
CA VAL A 49 22.07 43.70 -49.09
C VAL A 49 20.79 43.34 -48.35
N THR A 50 20.62 42.06 -48.04
CA THR A 50 19.47 41.57 -47.27
C THR A 50 19.82 41.59 -45.78
N LEU A 51 19.07 42.34 -44.99
CA LEU A 51 19.23 42.46 -43.55
C LEU A 51 18.12 41.69 -42.83
N ASP A 52 18.50 40.62 -42.14
CA ASP A 52 17.61 39.79 -41.31
C ASP A 52 17.80 40.17 -39.83
N ILE A 53 16.85 40.92 -39.27
CA ILE A 53 16.86 41.36 -37.87
C ILE A 53 15.81 40.56 -37.12
N ASN A 54 16.25 39.68 -36.22
CA ASN A 54 15.35 38.86 -35.39
C ASN A 54 14.27 38.12 -36.21
N GLY A 55 14.63 37.61 -37.40
CA GLY A 55 13.75 36.89 -38.31
C GLY A 55 12.95 37.76 -39.27
N GLU A 56 13.04 39.09 -39.16
CA GLU A 56 12.42 40.03 -40.09
C GLU A 56 13.44 40.47 -41.16
N THR A 57 13.18 40.08 -42.40
CA THR A 57 14.07 40.38 -43.54
C THR A 57 13.68 41.69 -44.21
N THR A 58 14.66 42.56 -44.39
CA THR A 58 14.53 43.84 -45.11
C THR A 58 15.64 43.98 -46.14
N GLU A 59 15.38 44.71 -47.23
CA GLU A 59 16.41 45.04 -48.21
C GLU A 59 17.00 46.41 -47.88
N LEU A 60 18.33 46.47 -47.79
CA LEU A 60 19.08 47.68 -47.52
C LEU A 60 19.96 48.01 -48.72
N THR A 61 19.85 49.25 -49.19
CA THR A 61 20.78 49.82 -50.15
C THR A 61 21.78 50.70 -49.43
N THR A 62 23.08 50.37 -49.52
CA THR A 62 24.14 51.09 -48.79
C THR A 62 25.43 51.25 -49.60
N MET A 63 26.22 52.27 -49.27
CA MET A 63 27.60 52.45 -49.76
C MET A 63 28.66 52.00 -48.76
N SER A 64 28.25 51.50 -47.59
CA SER A 64 29.15 51.08 -46.51
C SER A 64 30.16 50.03 -46.99
N ARG A 65 31.37 50.09 -46.41
CA ARG A 65 32.48 49.19 -46.77
C ARG A 65 32.40 47.85 -46.05
N ASP A 66 31.77 47.82 -44.88
CA ASP A 66 31.68 46.70 -43.97
C ASP A 66 30.27 46.56 -43.39
N VAL A 67 30.07 45.49 -42.60
CA VAL A 67 28.82 45.17 -41.93
C VAL A 67 28.45 46.23 -40.89
N ALA A 68 29.40 46.70 -40.07
CA ALA A 68 29.15 47.71 -39.04
C ALA A 68 28.56 49.00 -39.63
N GLY A 69 29.18 49.54 -40.68
CA GLY A 69 28.67 50.73 -41.34
C GLY A 69 27.33 50.50 -42.05
N ALA A 70 27.01 49.26 -42.46
CA ALA A 70 25.70 48.95 -43.03
C ALA A 70 24.60 48.95 -41.96
N LEU A 71 24.88 48.39 -40.78
CA LEU A 71 23.96 48.40 -39.64
C LEU A 71 23.72 49.82 -39.11
N GLU A 72 24.77 50.65 -39.01
CA GLU A 72 24.66 52.06 -38.63
C GLU A 72 23.79 52.83 -39.64
N ALA A 73 23.99 52.61 -40.94
CA ALA A 73 23.18 53.23 -42.00
C ALA A 73 21.70 52.80 -41.96
N ALA A 74 21.43 51.57 -41.49
CA ALA A 74 20.08 51.06 -41.27
C ALA A 74 19.47 51.51 -39.91
N GLY A 75 20.21 52.24 -39.08
CA GLY A 75 19.77 52.65 -37.75
C GLY A 75 19.64 51.48 -36.77
N VAL A 76 20.37 50.39 -37.00
CA VAL A 76 20.35 49.19 -36.16
C VAL A 76 21.42 49.30 -35.09
N GLU A 77 20.98 49.44 -33.83
CA GLU A 77 21.86 49.35 -32.67
C GLU A 77 22.07 47.87 -32.30
N VAL A 78 23.34 47.49 -32.13
CA VAL A 78 23.75 46.14 -31.74
C VAL A 78 24.39 46.21 -30.36
N GLY A 79 23.94 45.37 -29.45
CA GLY A 79 24.55 45.20 -28.13
C GLY A 79 25.73 44.23 -28.12
N ASP A 80 26.54 44.29 -27.07
CA ASP A 80 27.78 43.49 -26.94
C ASP A 80 27.56 41.96 -26.95
N GLN A 81 26.35 41.50 -26.60
CA GLN A 81 25.97 40.08 -26.58
C GLN A 81 25.09 39.68 -27.78
N ASP A 82 24.77 40.61 -28.68
CA ASP A 82 23.99 40.31 -29.87
C ASP A 82 24.87 39.55 -30.88
N LEU A 83 24.25 38.62 -31.62
CA LEU A 83 24.92 37.94 -32.72
C LEU A 83 24.82 38.81 -33.98
N VAL A 84 25.96 39.10 -34.59
CA VAL A 84 26.04 39.71 -35.92
C VAL A 84 26.85 38.81 -36.83
N TYR A 85 26.24 38.40 -37.95
CA TYR A 85 26.89 37.58 -38.96
C TYR A 85 26.63 38.14 -40.36
N PRO A 86 27.65 38.29 -41.22
CA PRO A 86 29.08 38.18 -40.94
C PRO A 86 29.55 39.19 -39.87
N ALA A 87 30.80 39.05 -39.40
CA ALA A 87 31.33 39.90 -38.32
C ALA A 87 31.23 41.40 -38.67
N PRO A 88 31.07 42.31 -37.68
CA PRO A 88 30.92 43.75 -37.94
C PRO A 88 32.05 44.37 -38.79
N SER A 89 33.28 43.85 -38.69
CA SER A 89 34.44 44.30 -39.48
C SER A 89 34.56 43.66 -40.87
N GLU A 90 33.70 42.69 -41.20
CA GLU A 90 33.74 41.96 -42.46
C GLU A 90 33.38 42.90 -43.62
N SER A 91 34.12 42.78 -44.73
CA SER A 91 33.88 43.61 -45.91
C SER A 91 32.56 43.23 -46.59
N LEU A 92 31.78 44.24 -46.96
CA LEU A 92 30.46 44.04 -47.55
C LEU A 92 30.55 43.90 -49.07
N THR A 93 29.87 42.91 -49.63
CA THR A 93 29.71 42.72 -51.09
C THR A 93 28.27 42.95 -51.52
N LYS A 94 28.06 43.22 -52.82
CA LYS A 94 26.69 43.29 -53.37
C LYS A 94 26.01 41.92 -53.24
N GLY A 95 24.75 41.91 -52.80
CA GLY A 95 23.97 40.70 -52.55
C GLY A 95 24.33 39.98 -51.24
N ALA A 96 25.12 40.60 -50.36
CA ALA A 96 25.42 40.02 -49.06
C ALA A 96 24.15 39.94 -48.19
N SER A 97 24.09 38.91 -47.33
CA SER A 97 23.09 38.82 -46.28
C SER A 97 23.75 39.10 -44.93
N ILE A 98 23.11 39.95 -44.14
CA ILE A 98 23.52 40.30 -42.78
C ILE A 98 22.43 39.82 -41.84
N THR A 99 22.79 39.01 -40.86
CA THR A 99 21.90 38.52 -39.81
C THR A 99 22.26 39.19 -38.49
N VAL A 100 21.24 39.75 -37.84
CA VAL A 100 21.31 40.27 -36.48
C VAL A 100 20.34 39.48 -35.61
N ARG A 101 20.83 38.94 -34.50
CA ARG A 101 20.00 38.34 -33.45
C ARG A 101 20.29 39.03 -32.12
N THR A 102 19.26 39.68 -31.59
CA THR A 102 19.33 40.37 -30.31
C THR A 102 19.41 39.36 -29.17
N ALA A 103 20.38 39.53 -28.29
CA ALA A 103 20.50 38.74 -27.07
C ALA A 103 19.34 39.05 -26.13
N LYS A 104 18.69 38.00 -25.62
CA LYS A 104 17.55 38.07 -24.71
C LYS A 104 17.87 37.30 -23.43
N PRO A 105 17.71 37.90 -22.23
CA PRO A 105 17.67 37.17 -20.98
C PRO A 105 16.41 36.30 -20.93
N VAL A 106 16.59 35.02 -20.58
CA VAL A 106 15.52 34.02 -20.46
C VAL A 106 15.75 33.23 -19.18
N ALA A 107 14.68 33.01 -18.42
CA ALA A 107 14.69 32.17 -17.24
C ALA A 107 14.29 30.74 -17.63
N VAL A 108 15.27 29.83 -17.67
CA VAL A 108 15.03 28.42 -17.98
C VAL A 108 14.87 27.64 -16.69
N VAL A 109 13.78 26.88 -16.56
CA VAL A 109 13.46 26.11 -15.36
C VAL A 109 13.40 24.64 -15.70
N ILE A 110 14.44 23.91 -15.32
CA ILE A 110 14.54 22.46 -15.55
C ILE A 110 14.20 21.75 -14.25
N ASP A 111 13.12 20.97 -14.26
CA ASP A 111 12.63 20.22 -13.10
C ASP A 111 12.54 21.07 -11.81
N GLY A 112 12.03 22.30 -11.96
CA GLY A 112 11.85 23.27 -10.87
C GLY A 112 13.11 24.07 -10.48
N ARG A 113 14.25 23.83 -11.12
CA ARG A 113 15.49 24.62 -10.90
C ARG A 113 15.63 25.71 -11.96
N THR A 114 15.51 26.96 -11.51
CA THR A 114 15.67 28.14 -12.38
C THR A 114 17.16 28.44 -12.65
N THR A 115 17.49 28.69 -13.91
CA THR A 115 18.76 29.21 -14.39
C THR A 115 18.48 30.37 -15.34
N ASP A 116 19.09 31.52 -15.08
CA ASP A 116 19.01 32.67 -15.99
C ASP A 116 20.11 32.55 -17.04
N ILE A 117 19.74 32.60 -18.31
CA ILE A 117 20.65 32.56 -19.44
C ILE A 117 20.39 33.73 -20.37
N THR A 118 21.40 34.10 -21.15
CA THR A 118 21.25 35.05 -22.25
C THR A 118 21.46 34.29 -23.55
N SER A 119 20.49 34.36 -24.46
CA SER A 119 20.55 33.66 -25.75
C SER A 119 20.15 34.58 -26.90
N THR A 120 20.71 34.29 -28.08
CA THR A 120 20.38 34.92 -29.35
C THR A 120 19.38 34.10 -30.18
N ALA A 121 18.86 33.00 -29.63
CA ALA A 121 17.87 32.16 -30.28
C ALA A 121 16.62 32.95 -30.72
N LEU A 122 16.08 32.57 -31.89
CA LEU A 122 14.89 33.21 -32.44
C LEU A 122 13.61 32.61 -31.84
N THR A 123 13.56 31.29 -31.77
CA THR A 123 12.41 30.51 -31.24
C THR A 123 12.77 29.74 -29.97
N VAL A 124 11.75 29.17 -29.32
CA VAL A 124 11.93 28.24 -28.21
C VAL A 124 12.70 27.00 -28.65
N GLU A 125 12.41 26.44 -29.83
CA GLU A 125 13.14 25.28 -30.37
C GLU A 125 14.63 25.55 -30.58
N ASP A 126 14.97 26.71 -31.15
CA ASP A 126 16.37 27.13 -31.31
C ASP A 126 17.09 27.19 -29.97
N LEU A 127 16.43 27.77 -28.95
CA LEU A 127 16.99 27.88 -27.60
C LEU A 127 17.20 26.51 -26.97
N LEU A 128 16.25 25.59 -27.12
CA LEU A 128 16.37 24.23 -26.58
C LEU A 128 17.56 23.48 -27.20
N GLY A 129 17.88 23.74 -28.47
CA GLY A 129 19.07 23.22 -29.13
C GLY A 129 20.40 23.71 -28.54
N GLU A 130 20.40 24.85 -27.83
CA GLU A 130 21.57 25.38 -27.13
C GLU A 130 21.74 24.80 -25.72
N LEU A 131 20.71 24.14 -25.16
CA LEU A 131 20.72 23.65 -23.78
C LEU A 131 21.29 22.24 -23.65
N ASP A 132 22.32 22.09 -22.83
CA ASP A 132 22.85 20.79 -22.45
C ASP A 132 21.86 19.99 -21.58
N GLY A 133 21.68 18.71 -21.92
CA GLY A 133 20.88 17.77 -21.12
C GLY A 133 19.36 17.86 -21.35
N VAL A 134 18.90 18.73 -22.25
CA VAL A 134 17.51 18.74 -22.73
C VAL A 134 17.42 17.85 -23.97
N THR A 135 16.62 16.80 -23.88
CA THR A 135 16.37 15.88 -25.00
C THR A 135 15.03 16.20 -25.67
N ALA A 136 14.82 15.74 -26.91
CA ALA A 136 13.52 15.83 -27.59
C ALA A 136 12.35 15.17 -26.83
N ALA A 137 12.65 14.29 -25.85
CA ALA A 137 11.66 13.66 -24.97
C ALA A 137 11.27 14.52 -23.75
N ALA A 138 11.87 15.71 -23.58
CA ALA A 138 11.46 16.65 -22.54
C ALA A 138 10.13 17.31 -22.90
N ARG A 139 9.29 17.55 -21.90
CA ARG A 139 8.04 18.30 -22.06
C ARG A 139 8.31 19.78 -21.79
N ILE A 140 7.95 20.63 -22.73
CA ILE A 140 8.02 22.09 -22.61
C ILE A 140 6.60 22.64 -22.53
N ALA A 141 6.40 23.70 -21.74
CA ALA A 141 5.09 24.34 -21.60
C ALA A 141 4.70 25.17 -22.85
N GLU A 142 5.68 25.76 -23.52
CA GLU A 142 5.53 26.58 -24.72
C GLU A 142 5.75 25.76 -26.01
N ASP A 143 5.10 26.19 -27.10
CA ASP A 143 5.32 25.60 -28.44
C ASP A 143 6.71 25.94 -28.97
N GLY A 144 7.34 25.01 -29.69
CA GLY A 144 8.71 25.15 -30.23
C GLY A 144 8.89 26.36 -31.16
N ASP A 145 7.91 26.65 -32.01
CA ASP A 145 7.92 27.78 -32.95
C ASP A 145 7.69 29.15 -32.26
N THR A 146 7.40 29.17 -30.95
CA THR A 146 7.13 30.40 -30.22
C THR A 146 8.36 31.30 -30.25
N ARG A 147 8.17 32.57 -30.63
CA ARG A 147 9.25 33.57 -30.64
C ARG A 147 9.73 33.87 -29.23
N LEU A 148 11.04 33.82 -29.04
CA LEU A 148 11.68 34.13 -27.77
C LEU A 148 11.55 35.63 -27.46
N THR A 149 11.13 35.98 -26.24
CA THR A 149 10.98 37.37 -25.78
C THR A 149 11.88 37.66 -24.57
N ASP A 150 12.13 38.96 -24.34
CA ASP A 150 12.91 39.44 -23.19
C ASP A 150 12.24 39.05 -21.86
N GLY A 151 12.98 38.40 -20.98
CA GLY A 151 12.49 37.94 -19.67
C GLY A 151 11.54 36.74 -19.74
N MET A 152 11.44 36.05 -20.89
CA MET A 152 10.62 34.85 -21.03
C MET A 152 11.04 33.78 -20.00
N ARG A 153 10.05 33.09 -19.44
CA ARG A 153 10.26 31.94 -18.56
C ARG A 153 9.90 30.66 -19.32
N LEU A 154 10.80 29.68 -19.34
CA LEU A 154 10.58 28.40 -19.98
C LEU A 154 10.66 27.28 -18.96
N ASP A 155 9.52 26.65 -18.69
CA ASP A 155 9.44 25.47 -17.82
C ASP A 155 9.63 24.18 -18.65
N ILE A 156 10.66 23.42 -18.29
CA ILE A 156 11.10 22.19 -18.96
C ILE A 156 11.04 21.05 -17.94
N THR A 157 10.31 20.00 -18.29
CA THR A 157 10.23 18.76 -17.51
C THR A 157 11.01 17.66 -18.23
N THR A 158 12.04 17.13 -17.58
CA THR A 158 12.85 16.07 -18.21
C THR A 158 12.21 14.68 -18.02
N PRO A 159 12.44 13.75 -18.96
CA PRO A 159 11.98 12.38 -18.80
C PRO A 159 12.71 11.67 -17.66
N LYS A 160 11.95 10.97 -16.82
CA LYS A 160 12.44 10.23 -15.66
C LYS A 160 12.02 8.78 -15.77
N ILE A 161 12.97 7.87 -15.53
CA ILE A 161 12.68 6.44 -15.38
C ILE A 161 12.08 6.20 -14.00
N VAL A 162 10.93 5.57 -13.93
CA VAL A 162 10.16 5.32 -12.70
C VAL A 162 9.49 3.95 -12.76
N GLY A 163 9.29 3.34 -11.59
CA GLY A 163 8.55 2.09 -11.45
C GLY A 163 7.14 2.38 -10.93
N VAL A 164 6.12 1.82 -11.58
CA VAL A 164 4.73 1.91 -11.16
C VAL A 164 4.26 0.51 -10.81
N ASN A 165 3.93 0.28 -9.55
CA ASN A 165 3.28 -0.93 -9.08
C ASN A 165 1.78 -0.67 -8.94
N ASP A 166 1.01 -1.23 -9.86
CA ASP A 166 -0.44 -1.12 -9.86
C ASP A 166 -1.08 -2.43 -9.41
N GLY A 167 -1.57 -2.47 -8.17
CA GLY A 167 -2.23 -3.66 -7.63
C GLY A 167 -1.36 -4.92 -7.60
N GLY A 168 -0.03 -4.77 -7.53
CA GLY A 168 0.95 -5.87 -7.62
C GLY A 168 1.59 -6.04 -9.00
N ARG A 169 1.10 -5.34 -10.04
CA ARG A 169 1.70 -5.35 -11.37
C ARG A 169 2.72 -4.22 -11.53
N VAL A 170 4.00 -4.56 -11.51
CA VAL A 170 5.10 -3.60 -11.66
C VAL A 170 5.45 -3.36 -13.13
N VAL A 171 5.45 -2.09 -13.55
CA VAL A 171 5.88 -1.64 -14.87
C VAL A 171 6.88 -0.50 -14.72
N TYR A 172 7.95 -0.52 -15.51
CA TYR A 172 8.89 0.61 -15.60
C TYR A 172 8.54 1.49 -16.79
N THR A 173 8.65 2.80 -16.60
CA THR A 173 8.43 3.79 -17.67
C THR A 173 9.45 4.90 -17.61
N GLU A 174 9.76 5.43 -18.78
CA GLU A 174 10.39 6.74 -18.92
C GLU A 174 9.32 7.76 -19.32
N ILE A 175 9.19 8.86 -18.58
CA ILE A 175 8.15 9.86 -18.84
C ILE A 175 8.53 11.26 -18.33
N ALA A 176 8.19 12.29 -19.09
CA ALA A 176 8.36 13.69 -18.72
C ALA A 176 7.17 14.21 -17.89
N ALA A 177 7.14 13.82 -16.61
CA ALA A 177 6.14 14.25 -15.64
C ALA A 177 6.81 14.93 -14.43
N ALA A 178 6.18 15.99 -13.94
CA ALA A 178 6.65 16.74 -12.77
C ALA A 178 6.15 16.10 -11.46
N THR A 179 4.96 15.49 -11.46
CA THR A 179 4.31 14.92 -10.27
C THR A 179 3.81 13.49 -10.50
N VAL A 180 3.44 12.80 -9.43
CA VAL A 180 2.80 11.48 -9.51
C VAL A 180 1.50 11.55 -10.31
N ARG A 181 0.67 12.59 -10.09
CA ARG A 181 -0.57 12.82 -10.84
C ARG A 181 -0.34 12.89 -12.35
N GLU A 182 0.58 13.75 -12.79
CA GLU A 182 0.89 13.92 -14.21
C GLU A 182 1.34 12.60 -14.85
N LEU A 183 2.10 11.79 -14.11
CA LEU A 183 2.50 10.46 -14.57
C LEU A 183 1.30 9.53 -14.76
N LEU A 184 0.39 9.48 -13.78
CA LEU A 184 -0.78 8.60 -13.86
C LEU A 184 -1.69 9.03 -15.01
N ASP A 185 -1.97 10.32 -15.14
CA ASP A 185 -2.78 10.90 -16.22
C ASP A 185 -2.17 10.57 -17.59
N ALA A 186 -0.86 10.78 -17.76
CA ALA A 186 -0.18 10.50 -19.02
C ALA A 186 -0.07 9.01 -19.35
N ARG A 187 -0.17 8.13 -18.34
CA ARG A 187 -0.27 6.67 -18.52
C ARG A 187 -1.71 6.16 -18.65
N GLY A 188 -2.71 7.03 -18.53
CA GLY A 188 -4.12 6.65 -18.55
C GLY A 188 -4.49 5.74 -17.38
N ILE A 189 -3.83 5.91 -16.23
CA ILE A 189 -4.12 5.14 -15.02
C ILE A 189 -5.16 5.92 -14.20
N GLU A 190 -6.41 5.51 -14.30
CA GLU A 190 -7.50 6.09 -13.51
C GLU A 190 -7.52 5.47 -12.10
N LEU A 191 -7.80 6.27 -11.08
CA LEU A 191 -7.90 5.84 -9.69
C LEU A 191 -9.36 5.70 -9.28
N GLY A 192 -9.69 4.61 -8.60
CA GLY A 192 -10.98 4.41 -7.94
C GLY A 192 -11.14 5.33 -6.72
N GLU A 193 -12.37 5.44 -6.23
CA GLU A 193 -12.73 6.31 -5.09
C GLU A 193 -11.91 6.02 -3.82
N HIS A 194 -11.57 4.75 -3.60
CA HIS A 194 -10.88 4.30 -2.39
C HIS A 194 -9.42 3.93 -2.62
N ASP A 195 -8.93 4.04 -3.86
CA ASP A 195 -7.55 3.72 -4.20
C ASP A 195 -6.58 4.65 -3.48
N LYS A 196 -5.41 4.11 -3.11
CA LYS A 196 -4.36 4.87 -2.45
C LYS A 196 -3.10 4.86 -3.29
N VAL A 197 -2.45 6.02 -3.38
CA VAL A 197 -1.21 6.18 -4.14
C VAL A 197 -0.11 6.64 -3.18
N THR A 198 1.04 5.98 -3.26
CA THR A 198 2.25 6.36 -2.52
C THR A 198 3.43 6.48 -3.48
N PRO A 199 4.16 7.61 -3.51
CA PRO A 199 3.87 8.88 -2.84
C PRO A 199 2.54 9.53 -3.27
N GLU A 200 2.11 10.57 -2.55
CA GLU A 200 0.88 11.31 -2.85
C GLU A 200 0.87 11.93 -4.27
N LEU A 201 -0.31 12.26 -4.78
CA LEU A 201 -0.50 12.68 -6.18
C LEU A 201 0.27 13.94 -6.57
N ASP A 202 0.45 14.88 -5.65
CA ASP A 202 1.19 16.13 -5.85
C ASP A 202 2.69 15.99 -5.55
N ALA A 203 3.14 14.83 -5.07
CA ALA A 203 4.53 14.60 -4.76
C ALA A 203 5.39 14.76 -6.03
N PRO A 204 6.55 15.43 -5.93
CA PRO A 204 7.44 15.63 -7.06
C PRO A 204 8.01 14.30 -7.54
N LEU A 205 7.97 14.07 -8.84
CA LEU A 205 8.49 12.87 -9.46
C LEU A 205 10.01 12.96 -9.60
N ASN A 206 10.71 12.03 -8.95
CA ASN A 206 12.16 11.92 -8.99
C ASN A 206 12.60 10.73 -9.88
N ARG A 207 13.85 10.78 -10.37
CA ARG A 207 14.44 9.64 -11.08
C ARG A 207 14.46 8.40 -10.17
N ASN A 208 14.11 7.25 -10.75
CA ASN A 208 13.96 5.96 -10.07
C ASN A 208 12.90 5.94 -8.95
N ALA A 209 11.96 6.90 -8.96
CA ALA A 209 10.83 6.85 -8.05
C ALA A 209 10.04 5.54 -8.22
N LYS A 210 9.54 5.03 -7.10
CA LYS A 210 8.63 3.89 -7.05
C LYS A 210 7.27 4.42 -6.63
N ILE A 211 6.29 4.21 -7.49
CA ILE A 211 4.90 4.58 -7.27
C ILE A 211 4.13 3.30 -6.97
N GLU A 212 3.48 3.26 -5.82
CA GLU A 212 2.64 2.16 -5.36
C GLU A 212 1.19 2.61 -5.43
N ILE A 213 0.35 1.83 -6.12
CA ILE A 213 -1.10 2.04 -6.21
C ILE A 213 -1.76 0.84 -5.55
N GLU A 214 -2.39 1.08 -4.40
CA GLU A 214 -3.25 0.11 -3.74
C GLU A 214 -4.66 0.25 -4.29
N ARG A 215 -5.12 -0.79 -4.98
CA ARG A 215 -6.48 -0.86 -5.53
C ARG A 215 -7.44 -1.31 -4.44
N VAL A 216 -8.38 -0.46 -4.05
CA VAL A 216 -9.32 -0.74 -2.95
C VAL A 216 -10.74 -0.77 -3.49
N SER A 217 -11.39 -1.93 -3.39
CA SER A 217 -12.82 -2.08 -3.67
C SER A 217 -13.61 -2.30 -2.39
N ILE A 218 -14.78 -1.67 -2.29
CA ILE A 218 -15.74 -1.89 -1.22
C ILE A 218 -17.05 -2.30 -1.88
N ASP A 219 -17.38 -3.58 -1.75
CA ASP A 219 -18.56 -4.18 -2.37
C ASP A 219 -19.53 -4.64 -1.28
N GLU A 220 -20.83 -4.60 -1.57
CA GLU A 220 -21.87 -5.16 -0.72
C GLU A 220 -22.44 -6.42 -1.37
N GLU A 221 -22.37 -7.54 -0.66
CA GLU A 221 -22.93 -8.82 -1.07
C GLU A 221 -24.11 -9.18 -0.17
N THR A 222 -25.25 -9.52 -0.75
CA THR A 222 -26.40 -10.05 -0.02
C THR A 222 -26.53 -11.55 -0.28
N THR A 223 -26.50 -12.34 0.77
CA THR A 223 -26.61 -13.80 0.71
C THR A 223 -27.77 -14.28 1.58
N THR A 224 -28.58 -15.21 1.07
CA THR A 224 -29.58 -15.91 1.89
C THR A 224 -28.91 -17.06 2.65
N GLU A 225 -28.97 -17.01 3.98
CA GLU A 225 -28.50 -18.04 4.88
C GLU A 225 -29.67 -18.75 5.56
N SER A 226 -29.56 -20.06 5.76
CA SER A 226 -30.46 -20.80 6.64
C SER A 226 -29.95 -20.76 8.08
N PHE A 227 -30.83 -20.61 9.05
CA PHE A 227 -30.48 -20.71 10.47
C PHE A 227 -31.45 -21.63 11.23
N THR A 228 -30.96 -22.24 12.30
CA THR A 228 -31.75 -23.10 13.21
C THR A 228 -31.96 -22.42 14.55
N THR A 229 -32.94 -22.88 15.31
CA THR A 229 -33.19 -22.43 16.69
C THR A 229 -33.05 -23.60 17.65
N GLU A 230 -32.88 -23.30 18.94
CA GLU A 230 -32.69 -24.28 20.01
C GLU A 230 -33.94 -25.18 20.17
N PRO A 231 -33.79 -26.49 20.45
CA PRO A 231 -34.92 -27.38 20.70
C PRO A 231 -35.73 -26.98 21.94
N GLU A 232 -37.04 -27.15 21.86
CA GLU A 232 -37.97 -27.03 22.98
C GLU A 232 -38.14 -28.41 23.64
N TYR A 233 -37.76 -28.52 24.91
CA TYR A 233 -37.91 -29.76 25.68
C TYR A 233 -39.26 -29.81 26.39
N VAL A 234 -39.96 -30.94 26.24
CA VAL A 234 -41.24 -31.22 26.91
C VAL A 234 -41.06 -32.42 27.83
N ASP A 235 -41.44 -32.29 29.09
CA ASP A 235 -41.32 -33.40 30.04
C ASP A 235 -42.36 -34.49 29.74
N ASP A 236 -41.90 -35.75 29.63
CA ASP A 236 -42.74 -36.94 29.50
C ASP A 236 -42.65 -37.78 30.79
N PRO A 237 -43.67 -37.69 31.68
CA PRO A 237 -43.68 -38.42 32.95
C PRO A 237 -43.90 -39.93 32.78
N THR A 238 -44.15 -40.41 31.56
CA THR A 238 -44.35 -41.83 31.26
C THR A 238 -43.07 -42.51 30.79
N ALA A 239 -42.13 -41.74 30.21
CA ALA A 239 -40.85 -42.19 29.71
C ALA A 239 -39.75 -42.06 30.78
N LEU A 240 -38.82 -43.02 30.80
CA LEU A 240 -37.76 -43.09 31.80
C LEU A 240 -36.78 -41.92 31.67
N GLU A 241 -36.26 -41.42 32.80
CA GLU A 241 -35.17 -40.43 32.80
C GLU A 241 -34.00 -40.88 31.91
N GLY A 242 -33.46 -39.94 31.14
CA GLY A 242 -32.40 -40.21 30.14
C GLY A 242 -32.90 -40.71 28.79
N THR A 243 -34.21 -40.86 28.59
CA THR A 243 -34.79 -41.11 27.27
C THR A 243 -35.26 -39.81 26.61
N GLU A 244 -34.99 -39.68 25.31
CA GLU A 244 -35.47 -38.57 24.49
C GLU A 244 -36.22 -39.10 23.27
N LYS A 245 -37.31 -38.43 22.92
CA LYS A 245 -38.09 -38.72 21.72
C LYS A 245 -38.44 -37.44 21.01
N VAL A 246 -38.07 -37.35 19.74
CA VAL A 246 -38.48 -36.24 18.88
C VAL A 246 -39.98 -36.30 18.66
N LEU A 247 -40.69 -35.24 19.05
CA LEU A 247 -42.12 -35.05 18.78
C LEU A 247 -42.33 -34.29 17.47
N VAL A 248 -41.51 -33.27 17.22
CA VAL A 248 -41.55 -32.42 16.01
C VAL A 248 -40.12 -32.14 15.58
N GLU A 249 -39.77 -32.36 14.31
CA GLU A 249 -38.39 -32.17 13.80
C GLU A 249 -37.92 -30.71 13.75
N GLY A 250 -38.85 -29.74 13.78
CA GLY A 250 -38.54 -28.34 13.49
C GLY A 250 -38.22 -28.13 12.01
N ALA A 251 -37.90 -26.90 11.63
CA ALA A 251 -37.51 -26.53 10.28
C ALA A 251 -36.61 -25.29 10.34
N PRO A 252 -35.54 -25.22 9.53
CA PRO A 252 -34.68 -24.05 9.48
C PRO A 252 -35.44 -22.83 8.99
N GLY A 253 -35.16 -21.68 9.60
CA GLY A 253 -35.54 -20.38 9.10
C GLY A 253 -34.57 -19.94 8.01
N SER A 254 -34.87 -18.82 7.37
CA SER A 254 -33.98 -18.19 6.41
C SER A 254 -33.89 -16.70 6.68
N ARG A 255 -32.72 -16.13 6.41
CA ARG A 255 -32.44 -14.71 6.57
C ARG A 255 -31.55 -14.25 5.43
N GLU A 256 -31.72 -13.01 5.00
CA GLU A 256 -30.77 -12.33 4.13
C GLU A 256 -29.74 -11.62 4.99
N VAL A 257 -28.47 -11.85 4.67
CA VAL A 257 -27.33 -11.19 5.32
C VAL A 257 -26.65 -10.34 4.27
N THR A 258 -26.64 -9.02 4.48
CA THR A 258 -25.88 -8.08 3.66
C THR A 258 -24.54 -7.84 4.32
N THR A 259 -23.47 -8.11 3.57
CA THR A 259 -22.09 -8.05 4.04
C THR A 259 -21.30 -7.09 3.18
N ARG A 260 -20.56 -6.18 3.82
CA ARG A 260 -19.54 -5.36 3.17
C ARG A 260 -18.24 -6.15 3.06
N ILE A 261 -17.71 -6.24 1.86
CA ILE A 261 -16.43 -6.89 1.55
C ILE A 261 -15.47 -5.80 1.09
N THR A 262 -14.36 -5.65 1.80
CA THR A 262 -13.26 -4.77 1.40
C THR A 262 -12.14 -5.61 0.82
N THR A 263 -11.75 -5.31 -0.41
CA THR A 263 -10.60 -5.94 -1.06
C THR A 263 -9.49 -4.92 -1.29
N VAL A 264 -8.25 -5.33 -1.08
CA VAL A 264 -7.04 -4.57 -1.41
C VAL A 264 -6.21 -5.39 -2.37
N ASN A 265 -5.92 -4.83 -3.55
CA ASN A 265 -5.21 -5.51 -4.64
C ASN A 265 -5.85 -6.85 -5.03
N GLY A 266 -7.19 -6.92 -5.00
CA GLY A 266 -7.98 -8.11 -5.32
C GLY A 266 -8.04 -9.17 -4.20
N VAL A 267 -7.43 -8.91 -3.03
CA VAL A 267 -7.46 -9.82 -1.87
C VAL A 267 -8.43 -9.27 -0.83
N GLU A 268 -9.37 -10.09 -0.35
CA GLU A 268 -10.27 -9.73 0.74
C GLU A 268 -9.48 -9.46 2.03
N THR A 269 -9.57 -8.24 2.53
CA THR A 269 -8.90 -7.81 3.78
C THR A 269 -9.87 -7.68 4.94
N ALA A 270 -11.15 -7.42 4.65
CA ALA A 270 -12.19 -7.28 5.67
C ALA A 270 -13.56 -7.73 5.16
N ARG A 271 -14.35 -8.28 6.09
CA ARG A 271 -15.73 -8.69 5.88
C ARG A 271 -16.57 -8.28 7.08
N GLU A 272 -17.57 -7.43 6.86
CA GLU A 272 -18.40 -6.86 7.92
C GLU A 272 -19.88 -7.07 7.61
N LYS A 273 -20.63 -7.68 8.54
CA LYS A 273 -22.09 -7.79 8.40
C LYS A 273 -22.73 -6.42 8.65
N LEU A 274 -23.42 -5.89 7.65
CA LEU A 274 -24.11 -4.61 7.75
C LEU A 274 -25.54 -4.76 8.24
N ASN A 275 -26.28 -5.70 7.64
CA ASN A 275 -27.69 -5.88 7.89
C ASN A 275 -28.07 -7.36 7.85
N GLU A 276 -29.13 -7.70 8.57
CA GLU A 276 -29.70 -9.02 8.61
C GLU A 276 -31.23 -8.90 8.63
N VAL A 277 -31.90 -9.53 7.67
CA VAL A 277 -33.35 -9.52 7.54
C VAL A 277 -33.85 -10.95 7.57
N GLU A 278 -34.62 -11.30 8.60
CA GLU A 278 -35.29 -12.60 8.64
C GLU A 278 -36.37 -12.67 7.55
N LEU A 279 -36.26 -13.68 6.67
CA LEU A 279 -37.24 -13.95 5.62
C LEU A 279 -38.30 -14.95 6.10
N SER A 280 -37.87 -15.97 6.85
CA SER A 280 -38.75 -16.95 7.45
C SER A 280 -38.24 -17.39 8.82
N PRO A 281 -39.13 -17.54 9.82
CA PRO A 281 -38.73 -17.94 11.16
C PRO A 281 -38.31 -19.41 11.19
N ALA A 282 -37.30 -19.71 12.00
CA ALA A 282 -36.96 -21.09 12.34
C ALA A 282 -38.01 -21.66 13.31
N SER A 283 -38.42 -22.90 13.08
CA SER A 283 -39.29 -23.63 14.03
C SER A 283 -38.47 -24.61 14.86
N ALA A 284 -38.64 -24.54 16.18
CA ALA A 284 -37.90 -25.36 17.13
C ALA A 284 -38.30 -26.85 17.02
N LYS A 285 -37.30 -27.73 17.11
CA LYS A 285 -37.50 -29.15 17.30
C LYS A 285 -38.12 -29.37 18.68
N LYS A 286 -39.25 -30.10 18.78
CA LYS A 286 -39.84 -30.46 20.07
C LYS A 286 -39.36 -31.83 20.49
N ILE A 287 -38.71 -31.93 21.63
CA ILE A 287 -38.15 -33.19 22.15
C ILE A 287 -38.83 -33.52 23.48
N ALA A 288 -39.54 -34.64 23.52
CA ALA A 288 -40.01 -35.21 24.76
C ALA A 288 -38.82 -35.81 25.52
N ARG A 289 -38.56 -35.37 26.74
CA ARG A 289 -37.55 -35.98 27.63
C ARG A 289 -38.25 -36.71 28.77
N GLY A 290 -37.85 -37.96 29.01
CA GLY A 290 -38.42 -38.75 30.08
C GLY A 290 -38.09 -38.18 31.45
N THR A 291 -39.09 -38.06 32.32
CA THR A 291 -38.94 -37.63 33.72
C THR A 291 -39.42 -38.70 34.71
N LYS A 292 -39.79 -39.89 34.21
CA LYS A 292 -40.14 -41.01 35.06
C LYS A 292 -38.86 -41.58 35.69
N ALA A 293 -38.72 -41.40 36.99
CA ALA A 293 -37.69 -42.07 37.76
C ALA A 293 -37.72 -43.58 37.46
N ALA A 294 -36.56 -44.15 37.15
CA ALA A 294 -36.45 -45.60 37.00
C ALA A 294 -36.95 -46.28 38.28
N PRO A 295 -37.66 -47.41 38.19
CA PRO A 295 -37.96 -48.20 39.37
C PRO A 295 -36.63 -48.49 40.05
N ALA A 296 -36.53 -48.09 41.33
CA ALA A 296 -35.38 -48.42 42.15
C ALA A 296 -35.11 -49.91 41.97
N ALA A 297 -33.97 -50.25 41.35
CA ALA A 297 -33.53 -51.63 41.32
C ALA A 297 -33.61 -52.13 42.76
N PRO A 298 -34.20 -53.32 43.03
CA PRO A 298 -34.26 -53.85 44.37
C PRO A 298 -32.84 -53.79 44.92
N ALA A 299 -32.69 -53.12 46.06
CA ALA A 299 -31.41 -52.95 46.72
C ALA A 299 -30.69 -54.31 46.72
N ALA A 300 -29.61 -54.41 45.95
CA ALA A 300 -28.70 -55.54 46.10
C ALA A 300 -28.32 -55.58 47.58
N PRO A 301 -28.33 -56.76 48.24
CA PRO A 301 -28.06 -56.86 49.65
C PRO A 301 -26.75 -56.14 49.97
N ALA A 302 -26.80 -55.26 50.96
CA ALA A 302 -25.70 -54.42 51.39
C ALA A 302 -24.43 -55.28 51.53
N ALA A 303 -23.47 -55.07 50.62
CA ALA A 303 -22.10 -55.50 50.84
C ALA A 303 -21.57 -54.78 52.09
N PRO A 304 -20.74 -55.44 52.92
CA PRO A 304 -20.22 -54.83 54.14
C PRO A 304 -19.49 -53.52 53.81
N ALA A 305 -19.66 -52.52 54.68
CA ALA A 305 -19.07 -51.20 54.54
C ALA A 305 -17.56 -51.30 54.27
N ALA A 306 -17.17 -51.08 53.01
CA ALA A 306 -15.78 -50.94 52.63
C ALA A 306 -15.24 -49.65 53.24
N SER A 307 -14.08 -49.74 53.89
CA SER A 307 -13.37 -48.60 54.45
C SER A 307 -13.15 -47.55 53.36
N SER A 308 -13.57 -46.31 53.60
CA SER A 308 -13.36 -45.23 52.63
C SER A 308 -11.87 -44.89 52.56
N ALA A 309 -11.27 -45.03 51.36
CA ALA A 309 -9.92 -44.54 51.11
C ALA A 309 -9.87 -42.99 51.17
N PRO A 310 -8.74 -42.38 51.56
CA PRO A 310 -8.59 -40.92 51.58
C PRO A 310 -8.82 -40.32 50.19
N ALA A 311 -9.40 -39.13 50.14
CA ALA A 311 -9.56 -38.39 48.88
C ALA A 311 -8.18 -38.00 48.32
N VAL A 312 -7.94 -38.32 47.05
CA VAL A 312 -6.70 -37.96 46.33
C VAL A 312 -7.04 -36.89 45.31
N ALA A 313 -6.38 -35.73 45.40
CA ALA A 313 -6.55 -34.63 44.45
C ALA A 313 -6.39 -35.10 42.99
N GLY A 314 -7.21 -34.56 42.09
CA GLY A 314 -7.12 -34.85 40.66
C GLY A 314 -5.83 -34.28 40.05
N GLY A 315 -5.19 -35.04 39.16
CA GLY A 315 -3.91 -34.66 38.54
C GLY A 315 -2.69 -35.06 39.36
N SER A 316 -2.84 -36.02 40.28
CA SER A 316 -1.74 -36.57 41.06
C SER A 316 -0.78 -37.36 40.17
N VAL A 317 0.44 -37.61 40.68
CA VAL A 317 1.42 -38.51 40.02
C VAL A 317 0.80 -39.87 39.66
N TRP A 318 -0.17 -40.35 40.45
CA TRP A 318 -0.91 -41.58 40.20
C TRP A 318 -1.83 -41.51 38.98
N ASP A 319 -2.39 -40.35 38.66
CA ASP A 319 -3.21 -40.17 37.46
C ASP A 319 -2.35 -40.17 36.20
N THR A 320 -1.19 -39.51 36.25
CA THR A 320 -0.22 -39.56 35.15
C THR A 320 0.31 -40.98 34.94
N LEU A 321 0.54 -41.71 36.02
CA LEU A 321 0.93 -43.11 35.94
C LEU A 321 -0.19 -43.97 35.36
N ALA A 322 -1.44 -43.81 35.82
CA ALA A 322 -2.59 -44.52 35.27
C ALA A 322 -2.85 -44.17 33.79
N GLN A 323 -2.55 -42.94 33.37
CA GLN A 323 -2.60 -42.58 31.94
C GLN A 323 -1.59 -43.36 31.11
N CYS A 324 -0.39 -43.61 31.65
CA CYS A 324 0.63 -44.41 30.98
C CYS A 324 0.31 -45.92 31.02
N GLU A 325 -0.21 -46.42 32.14
CA GLU A 325 -0.44 -47.85 32.39
C GLU A 325 -1.74 -48.38 31.77
N SER A 326 -2.83 -47.59 31.79
CA SER A 326 -4.16 -48.01 31.34
C SER A 326 -4.87 -47.02 30.42
N GLY A 327 -4.21 -45.94 30.00
CA GLY A 327 -4.87 -44.84 29.28
C GLY A 327 -5.84 -44.04 30.15
N GLY A 328 -5.73 -44.14 31.48
CA GLY A 328 -6.57 -43.44 32.44
C GLY A 328 -7.84 -44.20 32.82
N ASN A 329 -8.03 -45.43 32.33
CA ASN A 329 -9.17 -46.27 32.67
C ASN A 329 -8.92 -47.03 33.98
N TRP A 330 -9.54 -46.59 35.06
CA TRP A 330 -9.40 -47.20 36.39
C TRP A 330 -10.13 -48.54 36.55
N SER A 331 -11.05 -48.87 35.64
CA SER A 331 -11.82 -50.12 35.66
C SER A 331 -11.33 -51.12 34.62
N ILE A 332 -10.14 -50.89 34.03
CA ILE A 332 -9.63 -51.73 32.94
C ILE A 332 -9.37 -53.17 33.41
N ASN A 333 -9.77 -54.12 32.58
CA ASN A 333 -9.43 -55.53 32.71
C ASN A 333 -9.45 -56.17 31.31
N THR A 334 -8.30 -56.11 30.64
CA THR A 334 -8.15 -56.62 29.26
C THR A 334 -7.86 -58.13 29.20
N GLY A 335 -7.78 -58.80 30.35
CA GLY A 335 -7.38 -60.21 30.43
C GLY A 335 -5.87 -60.44 30.31
N ASN A 336 -5.04 -59.39 30.34
CA ASN A 336 -3.57 -59.49 30.25
C ASN A 336 -2.88 -59.87 31.57
N GLY A 337 -3.64 -60.28 32.59
CA GLY A 337 -3.12 -60.63 33.92
C GLY A 337 -2.97 -59.46 34.90
N TYR A 338 -3.24 -58.23 34.46
CA TYR A 338 -3.19 -57.01 35.27
C TYR A 338 -4.53 -56.27 35.23
N GLN A 339 -4.86 -55.56 36.31
CA GLN A 339 -6.20 -55.04 36.55
C GLN A 339 -6.15 -53.63 37.14
N GLY A 340 -7.09 -52.79 36.71
CA GLY A 340 -7.28 -51.44 37.24
C GLY A 340 -6.31 -50.41 36.66
N GLY A 341 -6.48 -49.14 37.05
CA GLY A 341 -5.78 -48.00 36.46
C GLY A 341 -4.27 -48.08 36.59
N LEU A 342 -3.79 -48.73 37.65
CA LEU A 342 -2.37 -48.91 37.93
C LEU A 342 -1.87 -50.32 37.61
N GLN A 343 -2.64 -51.10 36.83
CA GLN A 343 -2.24 -52.41 36.33
C GLN A 343 -1.71 -53.34 37.43
N PHE A 344 -2.48 -53.55 38.50
CA PHE A 344 -2.11 -54.49 39.56
C PHE A 344 -2.26 -55.94 39.11
N SER A 345 -1.31 -56.81 39.45
CA SER A 345 -1.56 -58.25 39.41
C SER A 345 -2.46 -58.67 40.60
N PRO A 346 -3.33 -59.68 40.45
CA PRO A 346 -4.19 -60.16 41.54
C PRO A 346 -3.43 -60.53 42.82
N SER A 347 -2.23 -61.10 42.66
CA SER A 347 -1.36 -61.48 43.79
C SER A 347 -0.82 -60.26 44.54
N THR A 348 -0.39 -59.21 43.83
CA THR A 348 0.10 -57.97 44.44
C THR A 348 -1.05 -57.21 45.10
N TRP A 349 -2.20 -57.14 44.43
CA TRP A 349 -3.42 -56.54 44.99
C TRP A 349 -3.81 -57.18 46.33
N ALA A 350 -3.82 -58.52 46.39
CA ALA A 350 -4.10 -59.24 47.63
C ALA A 350 -2.99 -59.05 48.68
N ALA A 351 -1.71 -59.11 48.29
CA ALA A 351 -0.58 -59.00 49.21
C ALA A 351 -0.52 -57.66 49.95
N TYR A 352 -0.93 -56.56 49.29
CA TYR A 352 -0.96 -55.23 49.89
C TYR A 352 -2.32 -54.85 50.51
N GLY A 353 -3.24 -55.82 50.58
CA GLY A 353 -4.52 -55.69 51.28
C GLY A 353 -5.65 -55.07 50.47
N GLY A 354 -5.56 -55.05 49.14
CA GLY A 354 -6.61 -54.50 48.27
C GLY A 354 -7.92 -55.29 48.29
N THR A 355 -7.88 -56.56 48.69
CA THR A 355 -9.08 -57.40 48.87
C THR A 355 -10.04 -56.89 49.95
N GLN A 356 -9.61 -55.96 50.81
CA GLN A 356 -10.50 -55.26 51.73
C GLN A 356 -11.47 -54.30 51.03
N PHE A 357 -11.13 -53.85 49.82
CA PHE A 357 -11.92 -52.91 49.02
C PHE A 357 -12.70 -53.62 47.92
N ALA A 358 -12.02 -54.48 47.16
CA ALA A 358 -12.65 -55.28 46.12
C ALA A 358 -11.82 -56.56 45.85
N PRO A 359 -12.44 -57.65 45.36
CA PRO A 359 -11.72 -58.89 45.03
C PRO A 359 -10.57 -58.68 44.03
N THR A 360 -10.71 -57.72 43.12
CA THR A 360 -9.71 -57.35 42.11
C THR A 360 -9.61 -55.83 41.98
N ALA A 361 -8.46 -55.33 41.54
CA ALA A 361 -8.20 -53.88 41.48
C ALA A 361 -9.17 -53.12 40.57
N ASN A 362 -9.56 -53.71 39.42
CA ASN A 362 -10.49 -53.09 38.47
C ASN A 362 -11.93 -52.91 39.00
N LEU A 363 -12.26 -53.54 40.12
CA LEU A 363 -13.55 -53.40 40.82
C LEU A 363 -13.48 -52.41 41.99
N ALA A 364 -12.28 -51.91 42.32
CA ALA A 364 -12.08 -50.90 43.36
C ALA A 364 -12.10 -49.49 42.74
N THR A 365 -12.49 -48.49 43.53
CA THR A 365 -12.45 -47.09 43.09
C THR A 365 -11.02 -46.62 42.87
N ARG A 366 -10.85 -45.53 42.12
CA ARG A 366 -9.56 -44.87 41.90
C ARG A 366 -8.81 -44.64 43.22
N GLU A 367 -9.47 -44.07 44.21
CA GLU A 367 -8.86 -43.71 45.51
C GLU A 367 -8.43 -44.96 46.29
N GLN A 368 -9.21 -46.04 46.21
CA GLN A 368 -8.86 -47.32 46.81
C GLN A 368 -7.62 -47.93 46.13
N GLN A 369 -7.56 -47.90 44.80
CA GLN A 369 -6.39 -48.36 44.05
C GLN A 369 -5.14 -47.55 44.40
N ILE A 370 -5.26 -46.22 44.49
CA ILE A 370 -4.15 -45.34 44.90
C ILE A 370 -3.70 -45.65 46.32
N SER A 371 -4.61 -45.90 47.26
CA SER A 371 -4.25 -46.24 48.65
C SER A 371 -3.40 -47.52 48.75
N ILE A 372 -3.67 -48.51 47.89
CA ILE A 372 -2.88 -49.75 47.80
C ILE A 372 -1.58 -49.50 47.06
N ALA A 373 -1.58 -48.63 46.06
CA ALA A 373 -0.38 -48.23 45.34
C ALA A 373 0.61 -47.48 46.22
N GLU A 374 0.15 -46.63 47.14
CA GLU A 374 0.99 -45.98 48.13
C GLU A 374 1.67 -46.96 49.08
N LYS A 375 0.95 -48.00 49.53
CA LYS A 375 1.52 -49.10 50.33
C LYS A 375 2.55 -49.90 49.54
N THR A 376 2.26 -50.18 48.27
CA THR A 376 3.17 -50.89 47.36
C THR A 376 4.44 -50.06 47.13
N ARG A 377 4.31 -48.75 46.86
CA ARG A 377 5.41 -47.81 46.71
C ARG A 377 6.26 -47.68 47.97
N ALA A 378 5.63 -47.63 49.15
CA ALA A 378 6.36 -47.56 50.41
C ALA A 378 7.25 -48.80 50.65
N SER A 379 6.84 -49.97 50.12
CA SER A 379 7.56 -51.23 50.28
C SER A 379 8.61 -51.49 49.19
N GLN A 380 8.28 -51.20 47.92
CA GLN A 380 9.07 -51.59 46.75
C GLN A 380 9.61 -50.40 45.94
N GLY A 381 9.34 -49.17 46.36
CA GLY A 381 9.63 -47.97 45.59
C GLY A 381 8.80 -47.87 44.31
N TRP A 382 9.22 -47.04 43.36
CA TRP A 382 8.57 -46.91 42.05
C TRP A 382 8.88 -48.06 41.08
N GLY A 383 9.67 -49.05 41.51
CA GLY A 383 10.08 -50.21 40.73
C GLY A 383 8.95 -51.20 40.40
N ALA A 384 7.77 -51.07 41.01
CA ALA A 384 6.58 -51.84 40.66
C ALA A 384 5.97 -51.42 39.30
N TRP A 385 6.31 -50.24 38.77
CA TRP A 385 5.83 -49.70 37.49
C TRP A 385 6.98 -49.24 36.57
N PRO A 386 7.95 -50.12 36.26
CA PRO A 386 9.29 -49.71 35.80
C PRO A 386 9.29 -49.00 34.44
N ALA A 387 8.35 -49.33 33.54
CA ALA A 387 8.30 -48.74 32.20
C ALA A 387 7.76 -47.31 32.21
N CYS A 388 6.70 -47.06 32.98
CA CYS A 388 6.05 -45.76 33.05
C CYS A 388 6.74 -44.81 34.04
N THR A 389 7.23 -45.31 35.17
CA THR A 389 7.95 -44.47 36.15
C THR A 389 9.30 -43.98 35.61
N SER A 390 9.98 -44.80 34.79
CA SER A 390 11.19 -44.37 34.08
C SER A 390 10.92 -43.25 33.07
N LYS A 391 9.77 -43.28 32.37
CA LYS A 391 9.38 -42.19 31.45
C LYS A 391 8.99 -40.91 32.19
N MET A 392 8.52 -41.05 33.43
CA MET A 392 8.12 -39.94 34.30
C MET A 392 9.26 -39.38 35.16
N GLY A 393 10.46 -39.97 35.11
CA GLY A 393 11.61 -39.54 35.91
C GLY A 393 11.51 -39.89 37.41
N LEU A 394 10.65 -40.84 37.76
CA LEU A 394 10.45 -41.31 39.14
C LEU A 394 11.31 -42.56 39.36
N ARG A 395 12.29 -42.49 40.26
CA ARG A 395 13.10 -43.63 40.70
C ARG A 395 12.88 -43.94 42.17
#